data_AF-I4FQK8-F1
#
_entry.id   AF-I4FQK8-F1
#
_cell.length_a   1.000
_cell.length_b   1.000
_cell.length_c   1.000
_cell.angle_alpha   90.00
_cell.angle_beta   90.00
_cell.angle_gamma   90.00
#
_symmetry.space_group_name_H-M   'P 1'
#
loop_
_entity.id
_entity.type
_entity.pdbx_description
1 polymer ?
#
loop_
_entity_poly.entity_id
_entity_poly.type
_entity_poly.pdbx_seq_one_letter_code
_entity_poly.pdbx_strand_id
1 'polypeptide(L)'
;MTEQPRSTDDRISETEATELMRSLLHKEGNWVNWGQKCQKLQKAGYDSQLIFEQTGFQNAQQNLIIVAAQVFESLIKAGAAEDLLSYYIGPRSDVLYELRILNQEQRLGAAKLAAEKRIEVAEAHDIAKAIQDFSRLSQIPSEFTRHPGDAIAYQCWKRGKQKRDLAERAKLIAKGLKFAHSDSARQAIESLLQDFTVTPTRSAPLLPVHRLQDEDELARIIPLVGRFPVTVTDIKHTESLSVEEPFRLVTVGDKQTIVPLPGWQAILKAIDPVAILWPSDQLPRSIATRSEEVLLVIDRVLSEWDVNNYYLVEKDNAVFLQWFDSPPDVTILGQLVLILRAKNILDEKNITEPWQMDD
;
A
#
# COMPACT_ATOMS: atom_id res chain seq x y z
N MET A 1 3.06 -15.21 0.84
CA MET A 1 3.37 -14.82 2.23
C MET A 1 2.32 -15.39 3.15
N THR A 2 2.71 -16.47 3.81
CA THR A 2 2.22 -16.85 5.13
C THR A 2 1.96 -15.60 5.94
N GLU A 3 0.70 -15.41 6.37
CA GLU A 3 0.41 -14.55 7.51
C GLU A 3 1.35 -15.00 8.62
N GLN A 4 2.36 -14.18 8.92
CA GLN A 4 3.09 -14.37 10.16
C GLN A 4 2.04 -14.36 11.25
N PRO A 5 1.94 -15.41 12.08
CA PRO A 5 1.00 -15.39 13.18
C PRO A 5 1.36 -14.18 14.05
N ARG A 6 0.43 -13.22 14.15
CA ARG A 6 0.51 -12.14 15.13
C ARG A 6 0.84 -12.81 16.47
N SER A 7 1.93 -12.37 17.09
CA SER A 7 2.45 -12.95 18.33
C SER A 7 1.31 -13.20 19.33
N THR A 8 1.05 -14.47 19.59
CA THR A 8 0.04 -14.94 20.53
C THR A 8 0.54 -14.78 21.95
N ASP A 9 0.50 -13.56 22.51
CA ASP A 9 0.77 -13.38 23.95
C ASP A 9 -0.08 -12.29 24.65
N ASP A 10 -1.12 -11.76 24.00
CA ASP A 10 -2.09 -10.83 24.62
C ASP A 10 -3.51 -11.44 24.63
N ARG A 11 -3.65 -12.72 25.03
CA ARG A 11 -4.98 -13.34 25.21
C ARG A 11 -5.55 -12.93 26.58
N ILE A 12 -6.48 -11.97 26.57
CA ILE A 12 -7.31 -11.64 27.74
C ILE A 12 -8.35 -12.74 27.98
N SER A 13 -8.79 -12.94 29.22
CA SER A 13 -9.85 -13.91 29.50
C SER A 13 -11.21 -13.43 28.94
N GLU A 14 -12.11 -14.35 28.65
CA GLU A 14 -13.46 -14.02 28.19
C GLU A 14 -14.24 -13.19 29.23
N THR A 15 -14.00 -13.46 30.52
CA THR A 15 -14.54 -12.66 31.61
C THR A 15 -14.02 -11.22 31.54
N GLU A 16 -12.70 -11.04 31.40
CA GLU A 16 -12.08 -9.72 31.30
C GLU A 16 -12.56 -8.96 30.06
N ALA A 17 -12.67 -9.61 28.90
CA ALA A 17 -13.22 -9.00 27.70
C ALA A 17 -14.65 -8.51 27.90
N THR A 18 -15.50 -9.31 28.57
CA THR A 18 -16.87 -8.92 28.90
C THR A 18 -16.90 -7.71 29.85
N GLU A 19 -15.98 -7.63 30.80
CA GLU A 19 -15.88 -6.46 31.69
C GLU A 19 -15.47 -5.20 30.94
N LEU A 20 -14.50 -5.31 30.04
CA LEU A 20 -14.04 -4.20 29.20
C LEU A 20 -15.18 -3.68 28.32
N MET A 21 -15.94 -4.59 27.68
CA MET A 21 -17.10 -4.24 26.84
C MET A 21 -18.20 -3.56 27.66
N ARG A 22 -18.56 -4.10 28.83
CA ARG A 22 -19.52 -3.48 29.77
C ARG A 22 -19.07 -2.08 30.19
N SER A 23 -17.80 -1.93 30.54
CA SER A 23 -17.24 -0.67 30.98
C SER A 23 -17.24 0.39 29.87
N LEU A 24 -17.00 -0.02 28.61
CA LEU A 24 -17.13 0.83 27.42
C LEU A 24 -18.60 1.21 27.16
N LEU A 25 -19.52 0.25 27.21
CA LEU A 25 -20.96 0.50 27.03
C LEU A 25 -21.50 1.55 28.00
N HIS A 26 -21.08 1.49 29.27
CA HIS A 26 -21.44 2.47 30.30
C HIS A 26 -20.56 3.73 30.32
N LYS A 27 -19.58 3.84 29.41
CA LYS A 27 -18.63 4.96 29.30
C LYS A 27 -17.91 5.27 30.61
N GLU A 28 -17.50 4.24 31.35
CA GLU A 28 -16.80 4.39 32.62
C GLU A 28 -15.36 4.92 32.41
N GLY A 29 -14.98 5.94 33.19
CA GLY A 29 -13.69 6.62 33.07
C GLY A 29 -13.72 7.77 32.06
N ASN A 30 -12.58 8.05 31.44
CA ASN A 30 -12.45 9.09 30.42
C ASN A 30 -12.05 8.50 29.06
N TRP A 31 -11.95 9.36 28.04
CA TRP A 31 -11.64 8.94 26.67
C TRP A 31 -10.29 8.22 26.54
N VAL A 32 -9.30 8.51 27.40
CA VAL A 32 -8.01 7.81 27.43
C VAL A 32 -8.23 6.36 27.87
N ASN A 33 -9.01 6.15 28.94
CA ASN A 33 -9.37 4.81 29.41
C ASN A 33 -10.15 4.05 28.33
N TRP A 34 -11.10 4.71 27.66
CA TRP A 34 -11.86 4.07 26.58
C TRP A 34 -10.94 3.65 25.43
N GLY A 35 -10.01 4.50 25.01
CA GLY A 35 -9.01 4.17 23.99
C GLY A 35 -8.13 2.98 24.37
N GLN A 36 -7.62 2.95 25.60
CA GLN A 36 -6.82 1.82 26.11
C GLN A 36 -7.61 0.51 26.13
N LYS A 37 -8.88 0.54 26.55
CA LYS A 37 -9.77 -0.63 26.57
C LYS A 37 -10.06 -1.13 25.14
N CYS A 38 -10.40 -0.24 24.21
CA CYS A 38 -10.60 -0.60 22.80
C CYS A 38 -9.32 -1.19 22.18
N GLN A 39 -8.15 -0.61 22.46
CA GLN A 39 -6.87 -1.14 21.97
C GLN A 39 -6.59 -2.54 22.52
N LYS A 40 -6.87 -2.77 23.82
CA LYS A 40 -6.69 -4.07 24.47
C LYS A 40 -7.59 -5.14 23.85
N LEU A 41 -8.86 -4.83 23.60
CA LEU A 41 -9.79 -5.72 22.90
C LEU A 41 -9.32 -6.04 21.47
N GLN A 42 -8.91 -5.04 20.69
CA GLN A 42 -8.42 -5.26 19.32
C GLN A 42 -7.15 -6.11 19.27
N LYS A 43 -6.22 -5.92 20.21
CA LYS A 43 -5.02 -6.77 20.36
C LYS A 43 -5.36 -8.22 20.70
N ALA A 44 -6.40 -8.43 21.48
CA ALA A 44 -6.91 -9.75 21.83
C ALA A 44 -7.71 -10.44 20.69
N GLY A 45 -7.86 -9.78 19.53
CA GLY A 45 -8.50 -10.35 18.35
C GLY A 45 -9.99 -10.02 18.18
N TYR A 46 -10.55 -9.14 19.02
CA TYR A 46 -11.93 -8.66 18.85
C TYR A 46 -11.99 -7.65 17.69
N ASP A 47 -12.84 -7.92 16.71
CA ASP A 47 -13.02 -7.04 15.56
C ASP A 47 -13.70 -5.71 15.96
N SER A 48 -13.39 -4.64 15.21
CA SER A 48 -13.94 -3.30 15.49
C SER A 48 -15.47 -3.27 15.38
N GLN A 49 -16.04 -4.04 14.45
CA GLN A 49 -17.49 -4.17 14.29
C GLN A 49 -18.14 -4.79 15.53
N LEU A 50 -17.53 -5.84 16.09
CA LEU A 50 -18.01 -6.49 17.30
C LEU A 50 -17.97 -5.55 18.50
N ILE A 51 -16.90 -4.76 18.64
CA ILE A 51 -16.78 -3.73 19.68
C ILE A 51 -17.90 -2.68 19.52
N PHE A 52 -18.19 -2.24 18.28
CA PHE A 52 -19.27 -1.30 18.02
C PHE A 52 -20.63 -1.87 18.43
N GLU A 53 -20.95 -3.09 18.03
CA GLU A 53 -22.23 -3.75 18.34
C GLU A 53 -22.48 -3.88 19.84
N GLN A 54 -21.43 -4.14 20.63
CA GLN A 54 -21.57 -4.32 22.08
C GLN A 54 -21.47 -3.03 22.90
N THR A 55 -20.85 -1.97 22.37
CA THR A 55 -20.50 -0.77 23.17
C THR A 55 -21.04 0.54 22.60
N GLY A 56 -21.44 0.57 21.32
CA GLY A 56 -21.84 1.78 20.60
C GLY A 56 -20.68 2.66 20.12
N PHE A 57 -19.42 2.30 20.37
CA PHE A 57 -18.26 3.03 19.84
C PHE A 57 -18.06 2.70 18.35
N GLN A 58 -18.33 3.66 17.48
CA GLN A 58 -18.12 3.50 16.03
C GLN A 58 -16.65 3.25 15.69
N ASN A 59 -16.37 2.53 14.60
CA ASN A 59 -15.00 2.22 14.17
C ASN A 59 -14.12 3.48 14.03
N ALA A 60 -14.66 4.56 13.48
CA ALA A 60 -13.95 5.84 13.38
C ALA A 60 -13.62 6.44 14.75
N GLN A 61 -14.56 6.37 15.70
CA GLN A 61 -14.37 6.83 17.06
C GLN A 61 -13.35 5.97 17.81
N GLN A 62 -13.40 4.64 17.66
CA GLN A 62 -12.41 3.71 18.24
C GLN A 62 -11.00 4.08 17.78
N ASN A 63 -10.79 4.23 16.47
CA ASN A 63 -9.49 4.64 15.93
C ASN A 63 -9.01 5.98 16.50
N LEU A 64 -9.91 6.96 16.59
CA LEU A 64 -9.59 8.29 17.14
C LEU A 64 -9.10 8.19 18.58
N ILE A 65 -9.88 7.57 19.47
CA ILE A 65 -9.54 7.52 20.90
C ILE A 65 -8.34 6.60 21.18
N ILE A 66 -8.14 5.52 20.42
CA ILE A 66 -6.97 4.64 20.54
C ILE A 66 -5.70 5.43 20.23
N VAL A 67 -5.66 6.08 19.06
CA VAL A 67 -4.46 6.81 18.62
C VAL A 67 -4.22 8.04 19.51
N ALA A 68 -5.27 8.77 19.88
CA ALA A 68 -5.16 9.90 20.80
C ALA A 68 -4.63 9.44 22.18
N ALA A 69 -5.03 8.27 22.67
CA ALA A 69 -4.58 7.75 23.95
C ALA A 69 -3.08 7.40 23.91
N GLN A 70 -2.61 6.84 22.79
CA GLN A 70 -1.17 6.61 22.57
C GLN A 70 -0.38 7.94 22.52
N VAL A 71 -0.95 8.98 21.91
CA VAL A 71 -0.34 10.32 21.93
C VAL A 71 -0.29 10.84 23.37
N PHE A 72 -1.38 10.74 24.13
CA PHE A 72 -1.45 11.14 25.54
C PHE A 72 -0.40 10.41 26.40
N GLU A 73 -0.27 9.09 26.25
CA GLU A 73 0.76 8.30 26.92
C GLU A 73 2.18 8.78 26.54
N SER A 74 2.40 9.17 25.28
CA SER A 74 3.69 9.71 24.87
C SER A 74 4.00 11.07 25.53
N LEU A 75 2.97 11.87 25.85
CA LEU A 75 3.12 13.10 26.64
C LEU A 75 3.54 12.79 28.08
N ILE A 76 2.91 11.81 28.72
CA ILE A 76 3.29 11.34 30.07
C ILE A 76 4.76 10.90 30.07
N LYS A 77 5.15 10.04 29.12
CA LYS A 77 6.53 9.55 28.99
C LYS A 77 7.54 10.65 28.70
N ALA A 78 7.12 11.75 28.07
CA ALA A 78 7.96 12.91 27.79
C ALA A 78 8.05 13.91 28.98
N GLY A 79 7.39 13.62 30.10
CA GLY A 79 7.41 14.50 31.29
C GLY A 79 6.49 15.72 31.15
N ALA A 80 5.31 15.55 30.53
CA ALA A 80 4.29 16.59 30.53
C ALA A 80 3.87 16.98 31.97
N ALA A 81 3.65 18.27 32.18
CA ALA A 81 3.16 18.79 33.46
C ALA A 81 1.69 18.36 33.70
N GLU A 82 1.30 18.25 34.97
CA GLU A 82 0.00 17.71 35.38
C GLU A 82 -1.18 18.58 34.90
N ASP A 83 -0.98 19.90 34.83
CA ASP A 83 -1.94 20.85 34.29
C ASP A 83 -2.21 20.63 32.79
N LEU A 84 -1.16 20.36 32.02
CA LEU A 84 -1.25 20.04 30.60
C LEU A 84 -1.98 18.70 30.36
N LEU A 85 -1.68 17.68 31.17
CA LEU A 85 -2.37 16.39 31.09
C LEU A 85 -3.86 16.56 31.44
N SER A 86 -4.15 17.30 32.51
CA SER A 86 -5.53 17.61 32.94
C SER A 86 -6.32 18.37 31.86
N TYR A 87 -5.67 19.31 31.15
CA TYR A 87 -6.27 20.02 30.02
C TYR A 87 -6.75 19.08 28.91
N TYR A 88 -5.98 18.02 28.61
CA TYR A 88 -6.32 17.06 27.54
C TYR A 88 -7.23 15.91 27.97
N ILE A 89 -7.38 15.64 29.27
CA ILE A 89 -8.38 14.67 29.77
C ILE A 89 -9.82 15.13 29.44
N GLY A 90 -10.04 16.45 29.25
CA GLY A 90 -11.29 16.99 28.68
C GLY A 90 -11.58 16.50 27.24
N PRO A 91 -12.65 16.99 26.59
CA PRO A 91 -13.01 16.57 25.23
C PRO A 91 -12.07 17.17 24.17
N ARG A 92 -10.81 16.72 24.15
CA ARG A 92 -9.74 17.17 23.22
C ARG A 92 -8.92 16.01 22.65
N SER A 93 -9.51 14.82 22.62
CA SER A 93 -8.90 13.63 22.00
C SER A 93 -8.65 13.84 20.50
N ASP A 94 -9.52 14.59 19.84
CA ASP A 94 -9.43 14.99 18.43
C ASP A 94 -8.20 15.87 18.14
N VAL A 95 -7.89 16.83 19.02
CA VAL A 95 -6.66 17.65 18.92
C VAL A 95 -5.42 16.77 19.04
N LEU A 96 -5.37 15.87 20.03
CA LEU A 96 -4.24 14.95 20.20
C LEU A 96 -4.13 13.94 19.06
N TYR A 97 -5.25 13.51 18.49
CA TYR A 97 -5.27 12.63 17.33
C TYR A 97 -4.54 13.24 16.12
N GLU A 98 -4.67 14.54 15.89
CA GLU A 98 -3.95 15.22 14.80
C GLU A 98 -2.42 15.26 15.02
N LEU A 99 -1.97 15.20 16.27
CA LEU A 99 -0.54 15.19 16.60
C LEU A 99 0.13 13.81 16.38
N ARG A 100 -0.62 12.77 15.96
CA ARG A 100 -0.12 11.39 15.78
C ARG A 100 1.09 11.28 14.85
N ILE A 101 1.19 12.17 13.86
CA ILE A 101 2.25 12.17 12.84
C ILE A 101 3.61 12.67 13.37
N LEU A 102 3.63 13.24 14.57
CA LEU A 102 4.82 13.78 15.22
C LEU A 102 5.53 12.71 16.05
N ASN A 103 6.83 12.89 16.28
CA ASN A 103 7.59 12.08 17.24
C ASN A 103 7.29 12.50 18.70
N GLN A 104 7.79 11.77 19.69
CA GLN A 104 7.47 11.99 21.11
C GLN A 104 7.83 13.41 21.61
N GLU A 105 9.02 13.91 21.30
CA GLU A 105 9.47 15.24 21.71
C GLU A 105 8.62 16.34 21.05
N GLN A 106 8.35 16.18 19.75
CA GLN A 106 7.51 17.09 18.98
C GLN A 106 6.07 17.11 19.49
N ARG A 107 5.52 15.95 19.89
CA ARG A 107 4.16 15.87 20.47
C ARG A 107 4.06 16.71 21.74
N LEU A 108 5.07 16.66 22.62
CA LEU A 108 5.06 17.48 23.83
C LEU A 108 5.08 18.97 23.52
N GLY A 109 5.98 19.40 22.61
CA GLY A 109 6.04 20.80 22.18
C GLY A 109 4.74 21.27 21.52
N ALA A 110 4.20 20.46 20.61
CA ALA A 110 2.94 20.76 19.91
C ALA A 110 1.74 20.81 20.86
N ALA A 111 1.66 19.88 21.83
CA ALA A 111 0.60 19.85 22.83
C ALA A 111 0.64 21.09 23.74
N LYS A 112 1.84 21.50 24.20
CA LYS A 112 2.00 22.74 24.98
C LYS A 112 1.51 23.95 24.20
N LEU A 113 1.94 24.09 22.94
CA LEU A 113 1.54 25.19 22.09
C LEU A 113 0.04 25.20 21.79
N ALA A 114 -0.54 24.02 21.53
CA ALA A 114 -1.96 23.87 21.26
C ALA A 114 -2.82 24.23 22.48
N ALA A 115 -2.40 23.85 23.69
CA ALA A 115 -3.05 24.26 24.92
C ALA A 115 -2.95 25.78 25.16
N GLU A 116 -1.74 26.34 25.03
CA GLU A 116 -1.47 27.78 25.23
C GLU A 116 -2.33 28.65 24.30
N LYS A 117 -2.42 28.27 23.02
CA LYS A 117 -3.16 29.03 22.00
C LYS A 117 -4.62 28.58 21.83
N ARG A 118 -5.11 27.64 22.66
CA ARG A 118 -6.46 27.06 22.63
C ARG A 118 -6.85 26.60 21.22
N ILE A 119 -6.03 25.74 20.66
CA ILE A 119 -6.16 25.27 19.28
C ILE A 119 -7.24 24.20 19.22
N GLU A 120 -8.14 24.34 18.26
CA GLU A 120 -9.21 23.40 17.96
C GLU A 120 -8.78 22.44 16.83
N VAL A 121 -9.50 21.32 16.68
CA VAL A 121 -9.13 20.20 15.79
C VAL A 121 -8.79 20.64 14.35
N ALA A 122 -9.55 21.59 13.79
CA ALA A 122 -9.34 22.07 12.43
C ALA A 122 -7.96 22.72 12.22
N GLU A 123 -7.46 23.45 13.23
CA GLU A 123 -6.14 24.09 13.17
C GLU A 123 -5.01 23.15 13.65
N ALA A 124 -5.33 22.15 14.48
CA ALA A 124 -4.36 21.17 15.00
C ALA A 124 -3.68 20.35 13.88
N HIS A 125 -4.44 19.96 12.84
CA HIS A 125 -3.91 19.23 11.69
C HIS A 125 -2.82 20.02 10.95
N ASP A 126 -3.12 21.28 10.62
CA ASP A 126 -2.19 22.16 9.90
C ASP A 126 -0.91 22.41 10.70
N ILE A 127 -1.03 22.52 12.03
CA ILE A 127 0.09 22.74 12.93
C ILE A 127 0.97 21.50 13.04
N ALA A 128 0.38 20.31 13.20
CA ALA A 128 1.14 19.07 13.23
C ALA A 128 1.94 18.92 11.93
N LYS A 129 1.32 19.23 10.77
CA LYS A 129 1.99 19.19 9.48
C LYS A 129 3.12 20.22 9.37
N ALA A 130 2.90 21.46 9.82
CA ALA A 130 3.93 22.49 9.82
C ALA A 130 5.16 22.09 10.64
N ILE A 131 4.95 21.54 11.84
CA ILE A 131 6.03 21.06 12.72
C ILE A 131 6.77 19.88 12.07
N GLN A 132 6.03 18.92 11.49
CA GLN A 132 6.62 17.76 10.84
C GLN A 132 7.48 18.18 9.63
N ASP A 133 6.93 18.99 8.74
CA ASP A 133 7.64 19.47 7.54
C ASP A 133 8.89 20.26 7.91
N PHE A 134 8.80 21.12 8.93
CA PHE A 134 9.94 21.90 9.41
C PHE A 134 11.04 21.01 10.00
N SER A 135 10.67 19.94 10.72
CA SER A 135 11.64 19.01 11.30
C SER A 135 12.42 18.19 10.28
N ARG A 136 11.92 18.10 9.04
CA ARG A 136 12.56 17.39 7.92
C ARG A 136 13.58 18.26 7.18
N LEU A 137 13.67 19.55 7.49
CA LEU A 137 14.68 20.43 6.91
C LEU A 137 16.07 20.02 7.40
N SER A 138 16.98 19.74 6.47
CA SER A 138 18.38 19.45 6.78
C SER A 138 19.08 20.63 7.45
N GLN A 139 18.73 21.85 7.03
CA GLN A 139 19.19 23.11 7.60
C GLN A 139 17.98 24.02 7.82
N ILE A 140 17.87 24.52 9.05
CA ILE A 140 16.85 25.48 9.44
C ILE A 140 17.38 26.89 9.13
N PRO A 141 16.59 27.79 8.54
CA PRO A 141 17.01 29.17 8.34
C PRO A 141 17.35 29.84 9.68
N SER A 142 18.40 30.67 9.70
CA SER A 142 18.94 31.28 10.92
C SER A 142 17.94 32.10 11.73
N GLU A 143 16.87 32.56 11.08
CA GLU A 143 15.81 33.37 11.70
C GLU A 143 14.86 32.54 12.56
N PHE A 144 14.79 31.22 12.39
CA PHE A 144 13.81 30.35 13.06
C PHE A 144 14.48 29.31 13.94
N THR A 145 13.89 29.04 15.11
CA THR A 145 14.34 27.98 16.02
C THR A 145 13.56 26.67 15.82
N ARG A 146 14.00 25.59 16.48
CA ARG A 146 13.25 24.30 16.51
C ARG A 146 11.97 24.33 17.36
N HIS A 147 11.63 25.47 17.95
CA HIS A 147 10.39 25.60 18.70
C HIS A 147 9.17 25.41 17.77
N PRO A 148 8.11 24.69 18.18
CA PRO A 148 6.93 24.44 17.34
C PRO A 148 6.24 25.73 16.87
N GLY A 149 6.29 26.80 17.67
CA GLY A 149 5.80 28.12 17.27
C GLY A 149 6.56 28.72 16.08
N ASP A 150 7.89 28.58 16.07
CA ASP A 150 8.73 29.05 14.97
C ASP A 150 8.59 28.18 13.72
N ALA A 151 8.29 26.89 13.86
CA ALA A 151 7.98 26.03 12.72
C ALA A 151 6.71 26.49 11.97
N ILE A 152 5.67 26.88 12.72
CA ILE A 152 4.44 27.45 12.14
C ILE A 152 4.72 28.83 11.55
N ALA A 153 5.49 29.67 12.25
CA ALA A 153 5.88 30.99 11.77
C ALA A 153 6.65 30.86 10.44
N TYR A 154 7.62 29.95 10.35
CA TYR A 154 8.35 29.68 9.10
C TYR A 154 7.42 29.28 7.96
N GLN A 155 6.44 28.41 8.20
CA GLN A 155 5.47 28.02 7.17
C GLN A 155 4.65 29.24 6.70
N CYS A 156 4.21 30.10 7.63
CA CYS A 156 3.51 31.35 7.31
C CYS A 156 4.41 32.31 6.53
N TRP A 157 5.67 32.45 6.92
CA TRP A 157 6.67 33.28 6.26
C TRP A 157 6.91 32.83 4.81
N LYS A 158 7.19 31.54 4.63
CA LYS A 158 7.45 30.93 3.32
C LYS A 158 6.26 31.09 2.38
N ARG A 159 5.03 30.86 2.87
CA ARG A 159 3.80 31.08 2.09
C ARG A 159 3.59 32.58 1.82
N GLY A 160 3.85 33.45 2.79
CA GLY A 160 3.69 34.89 2.67
C GLY A 160 4.54 35.49 1.55
N LYS A 161 5.79 35.04 1.40
CA LYS A 161 6.68 35.42 0.29
C LYS A 161 6.18 35.04 -1.11
N GLN A 162 5.23 34.11 -1.20
CA GLN A 162 4.68 33.63 -2.48
C GLN A 162 3.37 34.31 -2.85
N LYS A 163 2.70 34.97 -1.89
CA LYS A 163 1.39 35.57 -2.11
C LYS A 163 1.51 36.98 -2.70
N ARG A 164 0.88 37.17 -3.87
CA ARG A 164 0.69 38.48 -4.50
C ARG A 164 -0.46 39.26 -3.87
N ASP A 165 -1.50 38.55 -3.47
CA ASP A 165 -2.66 39.14 -2.83
C ASP A 165 -2.29 39.64 -1.43
N LEU A 166 -2.52 40.94 -1.19
CA LEU A 166 -2.15 41.61 0.05
C LEU A 166 -3.00 41.13 1.23
N ALA A 167 -4.26 40.77 1.02
CA ALA A 167 -5.14 40.32 2.09
C ALA A 167 -4.78 38.91 2.58
N GLU A 168 -4.51 37.98 1.66
CA GLU A 168 -4.01 36.64 1.97
C GLU A 168 -2.64 36.70 2.64
N ARG A 169 -1.75 37.59 2.16
CA ARG A 169 -0.44 37.81 2.77
C ARG A 169 -0.57 38.38 4.19
N ALA A 170 -1.44 39.36 4.42
CA ALA A 170 -1.70 39.91 5.74
C ALA A 170 -2.24 38.86 6.72
N LYS A 171 -3.13 37.95 6.27
CA LYS A 171 -3.60 36.81 7.08
C LYS A 171 -2.44 35.88 7.49
N LEU A 172 -1.51 35.60 6.58
CA LEU A 172 -0.33 34.78 6.88
C LEU A 172 0.62 35.48 7.84
N ILE A 173 0.84 36.79 7.69
CA ILE A 173 1.66 37.58 8.63
C ILE A 173 1.04 37.55 10.03
N ALA A 174 -0.26 37.84 10.16
CA ALA A 174 -0.95 37.79 11.44
C ALA A 174 -0.88 36.40 12.09
N LYS A 175 -1.08 35.32 11.31
CA LYS A 175 -0.92 33.94 11.81
C LYS A 175 0.54 33.68 12.23
N GLY A 176 1.52 34.08 11.44
CA GLY A 176 2.93 33.94 11.77
C GLY A 176 3.29 34.62 13.10
N LEU A 177 2.86 35.87 13.29
CA LEU A 177 3.10 36.63 14.53
C LEU A 177 2.38 36.03 15.75
N LYS A 178 1.18 35.47 15.56
CA LYS A 178 0.44 34.76 16.63
C LYS A 178 1.25 33.59 17.21
N PHE A 179 2.04 32.90 16.38
CA PHE A 179 2.75 31.67 16.77
C PHE A 179 4.26 31.82 16.97
N ALA A 180 4.89 32.86 16.41
CA ALA A 180 6.33 33.07 16.53
C ALA A 180 6.78 33.13 17.99
N HIS A 181 7.81 32.33 18.29
CA HIS A 181 8.39 32.19 19.62
C HIS A 181 9.64 33.06 19.76
N SER A 182 10.57 32.99 18.81
CA SER A 182 11.79 33.80 18.82
C SER A 182 11.57 35.20 18.24
N ASP A 183 12.35 36.16 18.74
CA ASP A 183 12.31 37.54 18.23
C ASP A 183 12.83 37.64 16.80
N SER A 184 13.81 36.79 16.41
CA SER A 184 14.27 36.68 15.03
C SER A 184 13.17 36.20 14.09
N ALA A 185 12.35 35.23 14.52
CA ALA A 185 11.21 34.77 13.72
C ALA A 185 10.15 35.87 13.58
N ARG A 186 9.88 36.64 14.64
CA ARG A 186 8.96 37.80 14.58
C ARG A 186 9.45 38.83 13.58
N GLN A 187 10.72 39.23 13.66
CA GLN A 187 11.33 40.20 12.73
C GLN A 187 11.28 39.70 11.28
N ALA A 188 11.55 38.41 11.04
CA ALA A 188 11.45 37.81 9.72
C ALA A 188 10.03 37.89 9.14
N ILE A 189 9.00 37.67 9.98
CA ILE A 189 7.59 37.82 9.59
C ILE A 189 7.22 39.28 9.34
N GLU A 190 7.64 40.21 10.20
CA GLU A 190 7.37 41.64 10.07
C GLU A 190 7.98 42.22 8.79
N SER A 191 9.16 41.75 8.39
CA SER A 191 9.81 42.18 7.13
C SER A 191 8.93 41.97 5.90
N LEU A 192 7.98 41.02 5.95
CA LEU A 192 7.02 40.78 4.87
C LEU A 192 6.03 41.92 4.67
N LEU A 193 5.91 42.88 5.59
CA LEU A 193 5.12 44.10 5.39
C LEU A 193 5.81 45.11 4.48
N GLN A 194 7.14 45.02 4.36
CA GLN A 194 7.97 45.96 3.61
C GLN A 194 8.45 45.36 2.28
N ASP A 195 8.70 44.04 2.23
CA ASP A 195 9.22 43.34 1.06
C ASP A 195 8.11 42.82 0.13
N PHE A 196 7.72 43.57 -0.89
CA PHE A 196 6.70 43.14 -1.86
C PHE A 196 7.24 42.21 -2.97
N THR A 197 8.49 41.74 -2.88
CA THR A 197 9.04 40.81 -3.88
C THR A 197 8.40 39.42 -3.73
N VAL A 198 8.00 38.83 -4.85
CA VAL A 198 7.38 37.50 -4.89
C VAL A 198 8.45 36.50 -5.30
N THR A 199 8.79 35.55 -4.42
CA THR A 199 9.73 34.47 -4.77
C THR A 199 8.94 33.22 -5.16
N PRO A 200 8.76 32.91 -6.47
CA PRO A 200 8.05 31.70 -6.88
C PRO A 200 8.87 30.46 -6.51
N THR A 201 8.25 29.52 -5.81
CA THR A 201 8.85 28.19 -5.57
C THR A 201 8.36 27.24 -6.67
N ARG A 202 9.28 26.56 -7.35
CA ARG A 202 8.91 25.46 -8.26
C ARG A 202 8.40 24.29 -7.42
N SER A 203 7.22 23.77 -7.73
CA SER A 203 6.77 22.49 -7.17
C SER A 203 7.67 21.37 -7.69
N ALA A 204 7.90 20.35 -6.87
CA ALA A 204 8.48 19.11 -7.39
C ALA A 204 7.58 18.56 -8.52
N PRO A 205 8.15 17.95 -9.56
CA PRO A 205 7.35 17.27 -10.58
C PRO A 205 6.52 16.15 -9.93
N LEU A 206 5.38 15.83 -10.55
CA LEU A 206 4.57 14.69 -10.13
C LEU A 206 5.38 13.40 -10.32
N LEU A 207 5.31 12.51 -9.33
CA LEU A 207 5.89 11.17 -9.48
C LEU A 207 5.05 10.38 -10.51
N PRO A 208 5.68 9.60 -11.40
CA PRO A 208 4.98 8.76 -12.38
C PRO A 208 4.41 7.51 -11.69
N VAL A 209 3.38 7.71 -10.87
CA VAL A 209 2.72 6.64 -10.13
C VAL A 209 1.68 5.98 -11.03
N HIS A 210 1.83 4.68 -11.22
CA HIS A 210 0.85 3.84 -11.91
C HIS A 210 0.24 2.85 -10.93
N ARG A 211 -1.02 2.47 -11.16
CA ARG A 211 -1.74 1.47 -10.39
C ARG A 211 -2.48 0.57 -11.36
N LEU A 212 -2.16 -0.72 -11.34
CA LEU A 212 -2.91 -1.73 -12.08
C LEU A 212 -4.33 -1.81 -11.47
N GLN A 213 -5.35 -1.74 -12.32
CA GLN A 213 -6.76 -1.78 -11.92
C GLN A 213 -7.49 -3.02 -12.47
N ASP A 214 -7.09 -3.51 -13.64
CA ASP A 214 -7.79 -4.59 -14.33
C ASP A 214 -7.02 -5.92 -14.20
N GLU A 215 -7.75 -7.03 -14.04
CA GLU A 215 -7.16 -8.37 -13.93
C GLU A 215 -6.38 -8.77 -15.19
N ASP A 216 -6.82 -8.30 -16.37
CA ASP A 216 -6.13 -8.54 -17.64
C ASP A 216 -4.78 -7.81 -17.73
N GLU A 217 -4.54 -6.78 -16.90
CA GLU A 217 -3.24 -6.11 -16.77
C GLU A 217 -2.24 -6.95 -15.97
N LEU A 218 -2.70 -7.98 -15.26
CA LEU A 218 -1.83 -8.85 -14.47
C LEU A 218 -1.16 -9.88 -15.37
N ALA A 219 0.16 -9.86 -15.47
CA ALA A 219 0.88 -10.98 -16.07
C ALA A 219 0.95 -12.18 -15.12
N ARG A 220 0.91 -13.40 -15.65
CA ARG A 220 1.34 -14.62 -14.96
C ARG A 220 2.63 -15.12 -15.59
N ILE A 221 3.64 -15.31 -14.76
CA ILE A 221 4.93 -15.90 -15.16
C ILE A 221 4.79 -17.42 -15.12
N ILE A 222 5.18 -18.09 -16.22
CA ILE A 222 5.09 -19.54 -16.39
C ILE A 222 6.48 -20.08 -16.77
N PRO A 223 6.91 -21.23 -16.23
CA PRO A 223 8.17 -21.84 -16.63
C PRO A 223 8.08 -22.45 -18.03
N LEU A 224 9.12 -22.26 -18.83
CA LEU A 224 9.26 -22.83 -20.16
C LEU A 224 10.08 -24.12 -20.06
N VAL A 225 9.49 -25.25 -20.47
CA VAL A 225 10.18 -26.56 -20.55
C VAL A 225 11.25 -26.52 -21.63
N GLY A 226 10.92 -25.96 -22.79
CA GLY A 226 11.81 -25.89 -23.94
C GLY A 226 11.06 -25.89 -25.26
N ARG A 227 11.73 -26.34 -26.31
CA ARG A 227 11.21 -26.45 -27.68
C ARG A 227 11.05 -27.92 -28.05
N PHE A 228 9.91 -28.26 -28.65
CA PHE A 228 9.61 -29.60 -29.14
C PHE A 228 10.65 -30.06 -30.20
N PRO A 229 11.11 -31.34 -30.17
CA PRO A 229 10.70 -32.42 -29.27
C PRO A 229 11.27 -32.27 -27.85
N VAL A 230 10.40 -32.48 -26.86
CA VAL A 230 10.75 -32.51 -25.43
C VAL A 230 10.56 -33.92 -24.87
N THR A 231 11.29 -34.25 -23.81
CA THR A 231 11.15 -35.53 -23.10
C THR A 231 10.27 -35.39 -21.86
N VAL A 232 9.74 -36.51 -21.38
CA VAL A 232 9.03 -36.59 -20.09
C VAL A 232 9.91 -36.13 -18.93
N THR A 233 11.22 -36.42 -19.04
CA THR A 233 12.24 -35.96 -18.11
C THR A 233 12.31 -34.44 -18.05
N ASP A 234 12.32 -33.74 -19.19
CA ASP A 234 12.37 -32.27 -19.24
C ASP A 234 11.14 -31.65 -18.56
N ILE A 235 9.96 -32.22 -18.81
CA ILE A 235 8.68 -31.75 -18.22
C ILE A 235 8.68 -31.94 -16.70
N LYS A 236 9.18 -33.07 -16.20
CA LYS A 236 9.26 -33.37 -14.77
C LYS A 236 10.36 -32.57 -14.05
N HIS A 237 11.47 -32.27 -14.71
CA HIS A 237 12.56 -31.46 -14.14
C HIS A 237 12.26 -29.96 -14.13
N THR A 238 11.27 -29.50 -14.89
CA THR A 238 10.85 -28.11 -14.86
C THR A 238 10.20 -27.79 -13.51
N GLU A 239 10.84 -26.97 -12.69
CA GLU A 239 10.34 -26.64 -11.35
C GLU A 239 9.07 -25.80 -11.40
N SER A 240 8.13 -26.06 -10.50
CA SER A 240 6.96 -25.20 -10.28
C SER A 240 7.39 -23.86 -9.70
N LEU A 241 6.74 -22.79 -10.13
CA LEU A 241 7.02 -21.44 -9.66
C LEU A 241 6.18 -21.12 -8.42
N SER A 242 6.83 -20.60 -7.37
CA SER A 242 6.14 -20.01 -6.22
C SER A 242 5.95 -18.51 -6.42
N VAL A 243 4.77 -18.00 -6.06
CA VAL A 243 4.37 -16.61 -6.28
C VAL A 243 4.23 -15.90 -4.93
N GLU A 244 4.94 -14.79 -4.76
CA GLU A 244 4.88 -13.96 -3.57
C GLU A 244 4.10 -12.65 -3.82
N GLU A 245 2.96 -12.52 -3.15
CA GLU A 245 2.12 -11.32 -3.15
C GLU A 245 2.75 -10.16 -2.33
N PRO A 246 2.37 -8.88 -2.59
CA PRO A 246 1.28 -8.41 -3.45
C PRO A 246 1.69 -8.09 -4.90
N PHE A 247 2.96 -8.30 -5.25
CA PHE A 247 3.51 -7.94 -6.57
C PHE A 247 3.81 -9.17 -7.44
N ARG A 248 3.32 -10.35 -7.04
CA ARG A 248 3.54 -11.64 -7.72
C ARG A 248 5.00 -11.90 -8.06
N LEU A 249 5.89 -11.71 -7.09
CA LEU A 249 7.31 -11.97 -7.26
C LEU A 249 7.53 -13.48 -7.46
N VAL A 250 8.44 -13.82 -8.38
CA VAL A 250 8.86 -15.19 -8.63
C VAL A 250 10.38 -15.24 -8.56
N THR A 251 10.90 -16.11 -7.71
CA THR A 251 12.34 -16.43 -7.68
C THR A 251 12.58 -17.69 -8.50
N VAL A 252 13.51 -17.61 -9.45
CA VAL A 252 13.87 -18.73 -10.33
C VAL A 252 15.31 -19.15 -10.09
N GLY A 253 15.60 -20.44 -10.26
CA GLY A 253 16.97 -20.95 -10.24
C GLY A 253 17.77 -20.58 -11.49
N ASP A 254 19.10 -20.72 -11.44
CA ASP A 254 20.07 -20.22 -12.44
C ASP A 254 19.86 -20.67 -13.90
N LYS A 255 19.06 -21.72 -14.15
CA LYS A 255 18.87 -22.30 -15.50
C LYS A 255 17.40 -22.39 -15.95
N GLN A 256 16.47 -21.79 -15.22
CA GLN A 256 15.06 -21.86 -15.59
C GLN A 256 14.68 -20.71 -16.52
N THR A 257 14.13 -21.06 -17.70
CA THR A 257 13.55 -20.07 -18.60
C THR A 257 12.08 -19.86 -18.24
N ILE A 258 11.62 -18.62 -18.29
CA ILE A 258 10.24 -18.23 -17.96
C ILE A 258 9.64 -17.37 -19.07
N VAL A 259 8.31 -17.41 -19.19
CA VAL A 259 7.53 -16.60 -20.12
C VAL A 259 6.41 -15.87 -19.37
N PRO A 260 6.31 -14.53 -19.50
CA PRO A 260 5.15 -13.80 -18.99
C PRO A 260 4.00 -13.92 -19.99
N LEU A 261 2.83 -14.33 -19.50
CA LEU A 261 1.59 -14.33 -20.27
C LEU A 261 0.56 -13.36 -19.66
N PRO A 262 -0.35 -12.80 -20.48
CA PRO A 262 -1.45 -12.00 -19.97
C PRO A 262 -2.31 -12.77 -18.97
N GLY A 263 -3.02 -12.03 -18.12
CA GLY A 263 -3.87 -12.52 -17.03
C GLY A 263 -5.17 -13.17 -17.48
N TRP A 264 -5.18 -13.80 -18.66
CA TRP A 264 -6.36 -14.47 -19.17
C TRP A 264 -6.85 -15.52 -18.19
N GLN A 265 -8.18 -15.62 -18.06
CA GLN A 265 -8.80 -16.50 -17.07
C GLN A 265 -8.32 -17.96 -17.17
N ALA A 266 -8.08 -18.47 -18.38
CA ALA A 266 -7.53 -19.81 -18.59
C ALA A 266 -6.12 -19.97 -17.97
N ILE A 267 -5.28 -18.95 -18.10
CA ILE A 267 -3.93 -18.92 -17.53
C ILE A 267 -3.99 -18.76 -16.02
N LEU A 268 -4.84 -17.89 -15.48
CA LEU A 268 -4.94 -17.68 -14.03
C LEU A 268 -5.52 -18.89 -13.29
N LYS A 269 -6.40 -19.67 -13.92
CA LYS A 269 -7.00 -20.88 -13.32
C LYS A 269 -6.05 -22.07 -13.25
N ALA A 270 -5.01 -22.11 -14.08
CA ALA A 270 -4.08 -23.24 -14.10
C ALA A 270 -3.36 -23.38 -12.75
N ILE A 271 -3.20 -24.59 -12.24
CA ILE A 271 -2.61 -24.83 -10.91
C ILE A 271 -1.09 -24.86 -11.04
N ASP A 272 -0.58 -25.71 -11.94
CA ASP A 272 0.85 -25.87 -12.20
C ASP A 272 1.14 -25.82 -13.71
N PRO A 273 0.97 -24.62 -14.33
CA PRO A 273 1.18 -24.48 -15.75
C PRO A 273 2.65 -24.57 -16.12
N VAL A 274 2.94 -25.21 -17.24
CA VAL A 274 4.22 -25.17 -17.93
C VAL A 274 4.02 -24.80 -19.40
N ALA A 275 4.98 -24.11 -19.98
CA ALA A 275 4.94 -23.72 -21.38
C ALA A 275 5.89 -24.58 -22.24
N ILE A 276 5.51 -24.85 -23.49
CA ILE A 276 6.31 -25.60 -24.46
C ILE A 276 6.21 -24.91 -25.82
N LEU A 277 7.35 -24.62 -26.46
CA LEU A 277 7.35 -24.15 -27.85
C LEU A 277 7.13 -25.34 -28.78
N TRP A 278 6.14 -25.24 -29.66
CA TRP A 278 5.64 -26.34 -30.47
C TRP A 278 5.45 -25.90 -31.93
N PRO A 279 5.80 -26.74 -32.92
CA PRO A 279 5.53 -26.43 -34.32
C PRO A 279 4.05 -26.65 -34.67
N SER A 280 3.40 -25.65 -35.25
CA SER A 280 1.94 -25.63 -35.48
C SER A 280 1.44 -26.73 -36.43
N ASP A 281 2.31 -27.25 -37.29
CA ASP A 281 2.01 -28.33 -38.23
C ASP A 281 2.01 -29.72 -37.58
N GLN A 282 2.50 -29.84 -36.34
CA GLN A 282 2.44 -31.07 -35.53
C GLN A 282 1.30 -31.06 -34.50
N LEU A 283 0.38 -30.10 -34.58
CA LEU A 283 -0.83 -30.09 -33.78
C LEU A 283 -1.86 -31.07 -34.37
N PRO A 284 -2.69 -31.74 -33.53
CA PRO A 284 -3.74 -32.64 -34.00
C PRO A 284 -4.76 -32.00 -34.95
N ARG A 285 -4.93 -30.68 -34.88
CA ARG A 285 -5.73 -29.88 -35.79
C ARG A 285 -4.91 -28.70 -36.26
N SER A 286 -4.94 -28.44 -37.56
CA SER A 286 -4.28 -27.28 -38.15
C SER A 286 -4.96 -25.99 -37.68
N ILE A 287 -4.14 -25.02 -37.24
CA ILE A 287 -4.58 -23.69 -36.78
C ILE A 287 -4.00 -22.55 -37.65
N ALA A 288 -3.10 -22.87 -38.58
CA ALA A 288 -2.40 -21.91 -39.42
C ALA A 288 -2.16 -22.48 -40.82
N THR A 289 -2.14 -21.60 -41.82
CA THR A 289 -1.91 -21.97 -43.23
C THR A 289 -0.44 -22.28 -43.54
N ARG A 290 0.49 -21.79 -42.71
CA ARG A 290 1.92 -22.07 -42.78
C ARG A 290 2.39 -22.56 -41.43
N SER A 291 3.41 -23.42 -41.43
CA SER A 291 4.06 -23.88 -40.21
C SER A 291 4.72 -22.71 -39.50
N GLU A 292 4.43 -22.55 -38.21
CA GLU A 292 5.02 -21.55 -37.33
C GLU A 292 5.25 -22.13 -35.93
N GLU A 293 6.06 -21.45 -35.12
CA GLU A 293 6.23 -21.80 -33.71
C GLU A 293 5.09 -21.18 -32.88
N VAL A 294 4.44 -22.02 -32.08
CA VAL A 294 3.41 -21.63 -31.13
C VAL A 294 3.82 -21.99 -29.71
N LEU A 295 3.30 -21.26 -28.73
CA LEU A 295 3.48 -21.57 -27.32
C LEU A 295 2.27 -22.35 -26.83
N LEU A 296 2.48 -23.59 -26.40
CA LEU A 296 1.48 -24.37 -25.68
C LEU A 296 1.62 -24.13 -24.18
N VAL A 297 0.49 -23.99 -23.49
CA VAL A 297 0.44 -24.01 -22.03
C VAL A 297 -0.28 -25.26 -21.59
N ILE A 298 0.40 -26.07 -20.77
CA ILE A 298 -0.09 -27.34 -20.23
C ILE A 298 -0.21 -27.20 -18.71
N ASP A 299 -1.35 -27.54 -18.12
CA ASP A 299 -1.46 -27.68 -16.66
C ASP A 299 -1.16 -29.12 -16.26
N ARG A 300 -0.06 -29.32 -15.53
CA ARG A 300 0.42 -30.65 -15.13
C ARG A 300 -0.46 -31.32 -14.08
N VAL A 301 -1.25 -30.55 -13.33
CA VAL A 301 -2.16 -31.08 -12.30
C VAL A 301 -3.42 -31.68 -12.94
N LEU A 302 -3.80 -31.22 -14.13
CA LEU A 302 -4.98 -31.70 -14.84
C LEU A 302 -4.65 -32.96 -15.65
N SER A 303 -4.65 -34.12 -14.98
CA SER A 303 -4.38 -35.42 -15.59
C SER A 303 -5.60 -36.33 -15.77
N GLU A 304 -6.78 -35.89 -15.31
CA GLU A 304 -8.02 -36.63 -15.51
C GLU A 304 -8.54 -36.43 -16.94
N TRP A 305 -8.92 -37.53 -17.59
CA TRP A 305 -9.46 -37.51 -18.94
C TRP A 305 -10.89 -36.96 -18.98
N ASP A 306 -11.14 -36.09 -19.96
CA ASP A 306 -12.43 -35.56 -20.35
C ASP A 306 -12.45 -35.41 -21.88
N VAL A 307 -13.56 -35.80 -22.50
CA VAL A 307 -13.74 -35.83 -23.95
C VAL A 307 -13.67 -34.44 -24.62
N ASN A 308 -13.68 -33.34 -23.87
CA ASN A 308 -13.64 -32.00 -24.44
C ASN A 308 -12.23 -31.39 -24.51
N ASN A 309 -11.21 -32.11 -24.03
CA ASN A 309 -9.88 -31.54 -23.82
C ASN A 309 -8.78 -32.26 -24.62
N TYR A 310 -7.71 -31.51 -24.93
CA TYR A 310 -6.47 -32.06 -25.47
C TYR A 310 -5.48 -32.28 -24.34
N TYR A 311 -4.66 -33.33 -24.46
CA TYR A 311 -3.74 -33.77 -23.43
C TYR A 311 -2.34 -33.94 -23.99
N LEU A 312 -1.36 -33.56 -23.18
CA LEU A 312 0.02 -33.98 -23.38
C LEU A 312 0.15 -35.40 -22.82
N VAL A 313 0.61 -36.35 -23.62
CA VAL A 313 0.69 -37.77 -23.25
C VAL A 313 2.07 -38.35 -23.51
N GLU A 314 2.43 -39.35 -22.72
CA GLU A 314 3.60 -40.19 -22.93
C GLU A 314 3.21 -41.46 -23.69
N LYS A 315 3.88 -41.72 -24.82
CA LYS A 315 3.77 -42.98 -25.56
C LYS A 315 5.13 -43.34 -26.15
N ASP A 316 5.56 -44.60 -25.97
CA ASP A 316 6.84 -45.09 -26.49
C ASP A 316 8.04 -44.20 -26.11
N ASN A 317 8.04 -43.68 -24.87
CA ASN A 317 9.03 -42.74 -24.32
C ASN A 317 9.14 -41.40 -25.09
N ALA A 318 8.12 -41.05 -25.86
CA ALA A 318 7.99 -39.80 -26.59
C ALA A 318 6.72 -39.04 -26.14
N VAL A 319 6.75 -37.72 -26.32
CA VAL A 319 5.67 -36.82 -25.92
C VAL A 319 4.80 -36.47 -27.11
N PHE A 320 3.48 -36.59 -26.98
CA PHE A 320 2.52 -36.23 -28.00
C PHE A 320 1.41 -35.34 -27.42
N LEU A 321 0.86 -34.46 -28.25
CA LEU A 321 -0.39 -33.75 -27.95
C LEU A 321 -1.53 -34.47 -28.66
N GLN A 322 -2.53 -34.97 -27.93
CA GLN A 322 -3.62 -35.75 -28.50
C GLN A 322 -4.97 -35.46 -27.84
N TRP A 323 -6.04 -35.72 -28.57
CA TRP A 323 -7.41 -35.77 -28.06
C TRP A 323 -7.92 -37.21 -28.17
N PHE A 324 -8.73 -37.63 -27.20
CA PHE A 324 -9.26 -38.98 -27.14
C PHE A 324 -10.78 -38.95 -26.98
N ASP A 325 -11.49 -39.74 -27.79
CA ASP A 325 -12.94 -39.91 -27.75
C ASP A 325 -13.41 -40.80 -26.59
N SER A 326 -12.48 -41.54 -25.98
CA SER A 326 -12.66 -42.48 -24.88
C SER A 326 -11.44 -42.44 -23.95
N PRO A 327 -11.54 -42.92 -22.69
CA PRO A 327 -10.41 -42.92 -21.76
C PRO A 327 -9.17 -43.62 -22.36
N PRO A 328 -8.02 -42.94 -22.47
CA PRO A 328 -6.83 -43.50 -23.09
C PRO A 328 -6.08 -44.48 -22.17
N ASP A 329 -5.41 -45.47 -22.76
CA ASP A 329 -4.47 -46.37 -22.08
C ASP A 329 -3.02 -45.85 -22.14
N VAL A 330 -2.85 -44.53 -22.19
CA VAL A 330 -1.55 -43.84 -22.15
C VAL A 330 -1.48 -42.90 -20.96
N THR A 331 -0.27 -42.61 -20.49
CA THR A 331 -0.10 -41.70 -19.35
C THR A 331 -0.32 -40.25 -19.78
N ILE A 332 -1.30 -39.59 -19.15
CA ILE A 332 -1.53 -38.15 -19.31
C ILE A 332 -0.54 -37.39 -18.43
N LEU A 333 0.23 -36.50 -19.05
CA LEU A 333 1.21 -35.63 -18.41
C LEU A 333 0.64 -34.26 -18.02
N GLY A 334 -0.52 -33.90 -18.59
CA GLY A 334 -1.24 -32.68 -18.29
C GLY A 334 -2.22 -32.29 -19.40
N GLN A 335 -3.07 -31.32 -19.11
CA GLN A 335 -4.10 -30.84 -20.02
C GLN A 335 -3.65 -29.56 -20.75
N LEU A 336 -3.96 -29.46 -22.04
CA LEU A 336 -3.79 -28.23 -22.81
C LEU A 336 -4.75 -27.14 -22.32
N VAL A 337 -4.19 -26.00 -21.93
CA VAL A 337 -4.92 -24.81 -21.46
C VAL A 337 -5.03 -23.76 -22.55
N LEU A 338 -3.94 -23.53 -23.30
CA LEU A 338 -3.84 -22.45 -24.29
C LEU A 338 -2.87 -22.82 -25.41
N ILE A 339 -3.18 -22.38 -26.63
CA ILE A 339 -2.23 -22.25 -27.73
C ILE A 339 -2.10 -20.77 -28.07
N LEU A 340 -0.89 -20.23 -28.00
CA LEU A 340 -0.59 -18.85 -28.35
C LEU A 340 0.33 -18.79 -29.57
N ARG A 341 -0.13 -18.12 -30.63
CA ARG A 341 0.69 -17.81 -31.80
C ARG A 341 1.62 -16.64 -31.49
N ALA A 342 2.76 -16.55 -32.17
CA ALA A 342 3.66 -15.42 -32.01
C ALA A 342 2.94 -14.08 -32.33
N LYS A 343 3.39 -12.99 -31.70
CA LYS A 343 2.85 -11.66 -31.96
C LYS A 343 2.95 -11.31 -33.45
N ASN A 344 1.88 -10.73 -34.00
CA ASN A 344 1.85 -10.23 -35.37
C ASN A 344 1.63 -8.71 -35.34
N ILE A 345 2.71 -7.97 -35.11
CA ILE A 345 2.69 -6.50 -35.05
C ILE A 345 3.45 -5.99 -36.28
N LEU A 346 2.76 -5.26 -37.15
CA LEU A 346 3.31 -4.79 -38.42
C LEU A 346 4.37 -3.70 -38.25
N ASP A 347 4.24 -2.83 -37.23
CA ASP A 347 5.19 -1.75 -36.92
C ASP A 347 5.47 -1.62 -35.41
N GLU A 348 6.39 -2.44 -34.90
CA GLU A 348 6.77 -2.41 -33.48
C GLU A 348 7.42 -1.08 -33.03
N LYS A 349 8.01 -0.34 -33.97
CA LYS A 349 8.68 0.94 -33.68
C LYS A 349 7.70 2.07 -33.36
N ASN A 350 6.47 2.02 -33.90
CA ASN A 350 5.45 3.05 -33.67
C ASN A 350 4.90 3.01 -32.23
N ILE A 351 5.00 1.87 -31.54
CA ILE A 351 4.50 1.71 -30.16
C ILE A 351 5.24 2.63 -29.17
N THR A 352 6.48 3.01 -29.49
CA THR A 352 7.33 3.85 -28.61
C THR A 352 7.35 5.33 -28.97
N GLU A 353 6.72 5.74 -30.08
CA GLU A 353 6.72 7.13 -30.55
C GLU A 353 5.32 7.77 -30.39
N PRO A 354 5.12 8.71 -29.44
CA PRO A 354 3.78 9.19 -29.09
C PRO A 354 3.06 10.05 -30.15
N TRP A 355 3.65 10.27 -31.33
CA TRP A 355 3.28 11.37 -32.23
C TRP A 355 3.13 11.02 -33.71
N GLN A 356 2.97 9.74 -34.08
CA GLN A 356 2.46 9.42 -35.42
C GLN A 356 0.96 9.15 -35.35
N MET A 357 0.18 10.14 -35.77
CA MET A 357 -1.23 9.96 -36.07
C MET A 357 -1.29 9.23 -37.42
N ASP A 358 -2.14 8.20 -37.53
CA ASP A 358 -2.48 7.59 -38.81
C ASP A 358 -3.08 8.69 -39.72
N ASP A 359 -2.44 8.96 -40.86
CA ASP A 359 -2.96 9.87 -41.91
C ASP A 359 -4.19 9.28 -42.62
#